data_AF-A0A7C1LXR0-F1
#
_entry.id   AF-A0A7C1LXR0-F1
#
_cell.length_a   1.000
_cell.length_b   1.000
_cell.length_c   1.000
_cell.angle_alpha   90.00
_cell.angle_beta   90.00
_cell.angle_gamma   90.00
#
_symmetry.space_group_name_H-M   'P 1'
#
loop_
_entity.id
_entity.type
_entity.pdbx_description
1 polymer ?
#
loop_
_entity_poly.entity_id
_entity_poly.type
_entity_poly.pdbx_seq_one_letter_code
_entity_poly.pdbx_strand_id
1 'polypeptide(L)'
;MEKAILVHLATNKIEKRDAEESMQELKELARTAGAQVAGEIFQFRPEISPKYLIGKGKVSEIIRSKEETQANLIIFDHNLSPIQQQNLEDEIQTKVIDRNQLILDIFAQRARSKEGKLQVELAQLNYLLPRLLGKGEALSRLGGGIGTRGPGEKKLEEDRRRIKDRISKIKKEMINLRKRRAAQRKSRKKSPVPVVSLVDTRIQENLPYSTASPGKRCSPLRSSLQLWIQSFAG
;
A
#
# COMPACT_ATOMS: atom_id res chain seq x y z
N MET A 1 14.77 11.15 6.15
CA MET A 1 13.62 11.33 5.23
C MET A 1 13.90 10.47 4.02
N GLU A 2 12.96 9.61 3.59
CA GLU A 2 13.17 8.76 2.40
C GLU A 2 13.06 9.63 1.13
N LYS A 3 14.02 9.51 0.21
CA LYS A 3 14.01 10.16 -1.11
C LYS A 3 13.42 9.19 -2.13
N ALA A 4 12.31 9.57 -2.72
CA ALA A 4 11.49 8.71 -3.57
C ALA A 4 11.54 9.11 -5.05
N ILE A 5 11.65 8.10 -5.92
CA ILE A 5 11.30 8.24 -7.35
C ILE A 5 9.91 7.64 -7.55
N LEU A 6 9.03 8.41 -8.20
CA LEU A 6 7.68 7.98 -8.52
C LEU A 6 7.64 7.37 -9.92
N VAL A 7 6.96 6.25 -10.08
CA VAL A 7 6.83 5.55 -11.35
C VAL A 7 5.34 5.36 -11.67
N HIS A 8 4.89 5.94 -12.78
CA HIS A 8 3.54 5.75 -13.30
C HIS A 8 3.59 5.05 -14.67
N LEU A 9 2.68 4.10 -14.85
CA LEU A 9 2.50 3.35 -16.07
C LEU A 9 1.08 3.61 -16.60
N ALA A 10 0.95 3.93 -17.88
CA ALA A 10 -0.34 3.97 -18.56
C ALA A 10 -0.43 2.82 -19.55
N THR A 11 -1.48 2.01 -19.45
CA THR A 11 -1.74 0.85 -20.31
C THR A 11 -2.71 1.15 -21.45
N ASN A 12 -3.49 2.22 -21.34
CA ASN A 12 -4.45 2.62 -22.36
C ASN A 12 -4.42 4.13 -22.60
N LYS A 13 -5.11 4.58 -23.66
CA LYS A 13 -5.12 6.00 -24.04
C LYS A 13 -5.79 6.91 -23.01
N ILE A 14 -6.72 6.38 -22.22
CA ILE A 14 -7.42 7.13 -21.17
C ILE A 14 -6.45 7.36 -20.01
N GLU A 15 -5.82 6.31 -19.50
CA GLU A 15 -4.77 6.41 -18.47
C GLU A 15 -3.62 7.31 -18.91
N LYS A 16 -3.23 7.27 -20.19
CA LYS A 16 -2.20 8.16 -20.72
C LYS A 16 -2.62 9.62 -20.66
N ARG A 17 -3.89 9.92 -20.94
CA ARG A 17 -4.44 11.27 -20.88
C ARG A 17 -4.53 11.78 -19.44
N ASP A 18 -4.85 10.90 -18.51
CA ASP A 18 -5.02 11.21 -17.09
C ASP A 18 -3.71 11.01 -16.28
N ALA A 19 -2.60 10.75 -16.96
CA ALA A 19 -1.30 10.42 -16.34
C ALA A 19 -0.75 11.57 -15.48
N GLU A 20 -0.95 12.80 -15.91
CA GLU A 20 -0.49 13.98 -15.17
C GLU A 20 -1.27 14.13 -13.85
N GLU A 21 -2.59 14.00 -13.88
CA GLU A 21 -3.42 14.01 -12.66
C GLU A 21 -3.06 12.85 -11.73
N SER A 22 -2.86 11.66 -12.29
CA SER A 22 -2.48 10.46 -11.53
C SER A 22 -1.11 10.61 -10.85
N MET A 23 -0.14 11.21 -11.55
CA MET A 23 1.18 11.49 -10.98
C MET A 23 1.12 12.53 -9.87
N GLN A 24 0.32 13.59 -10.04
CA GLN A 24 0.10 14.58 -8.96
C GLN A 24 -0.55 13.93 -7.73
N GLU A 25 -1.53 13.05 -7.92
CA GLU A 25 -2.12 12.30 -6.81
C GLU A 25 -1.05 11.45 -6.09
N LEU A 26 -0.24 10.70 -6.83
CA LEU A 26 0.82 9.87 -6.25
C LEU A 26 1.85 10.70 -5.48
N LYS A 27 2.19 11.88 -5.98
CA LYS A 27 3.08 12.83 -5.31
C LYS A 27 2.54 13.31 -3.97
N GLU A 28 1.26 13.65 -3.92
CA GLU A 28 0.61 14.06 -2.67
C GLU A 28 0.50 12.89 -1.68
N LEU A 29 0.26 11.67 -2.15
CA LEU A 29 0.30 10.47 -1.31
C LEU A 29 1.70 10.22 -0.73
N ALA A 30 2.74 10.31 -1.57
CA ALA A 30 4.14 10.13 -1.15
C ALA A 30 4.54 11.16 -0.10
N ARG A 31 4.20 12.44 -0.32
CA ARG A 31 4.42 13.53 0.65
C ARG A 31 3.68 13.28 1.96
N THR A 32 2.43 12.85 1.88
CA THR A 32 1.61 12.51 3.06
C THR A 32 2.24 11.38 3.88
N ALA A 33 2.89 10.41 3.23
CA ALA A 33 3.62 9.33 3.89
C ALA A 33 4.98 9.78 4.46
N GLY A 34 5.42 11.02 4.19
CA GLY A 34 6.69 11.57 4.66
C GLY A 34 7.88 11.35 3.71
N ALA A 35 7.63 10.93 2.47
CA ALA A 35 8.67 10.78 1.45
C ALA A 35 8.94 12.12 0.73
N GLN A 36 10.21 12.39 0.42
CA GLN A 36 10.64 13.51 -0.42
C GLN A 36 10.71 13.03 -1.88
N VAL A 37 9.88 13.60 -2.74
CA VAL A 37 9.88 13.25 -4.17
C VAL A 37 11.08 13.87 -4.86
N ALA A 38 11.98 13.03 -5.36
CA ALA A 38 13.24 13.40 -6.00
C ALA A 38 13.22 13.23 -7.53
N GLY A 39 12.29 12.41 -8.05
CA GLY A 39 12.11 12.19 -9.48
C GLY A 39 10.76 11.59 -9.82
N GLU A 40 10.34 11.76 -11.07
CA GLU A 40 9.08 11.24 -11.60
C GLU A 40 9.35 10.59 -12.95
N ILE A 41 8.88 9.36 -13.13
CA ILE A 41 9.13 8.53 -14.30
C ILE A 41 7.78 8.05 -14.84
N PHE A 42 7.50 8.39 -16.09
CA PHE A 42 6.30 7.97 -16.80
C PHE A 42 6.62 6.98 -17.91
N GLN A 43 5.79 5.94 -18.06
CA GLN A 43 5.80 5.06 -19.21
C GLN A 43 4.38 4.87 -19.75
N PHE A 44 4.20 4.99 -21.07
CA PHE A 44 3.03 4.46 -21.75
C PHE A 44 3.39 3.13 -22.41
N ARG A 45 2.65 2.06 -22.09
CA ARG A 45 2.86 0.73 -22.67
C ARG A 45 1.57 -0.10 -22.60
N PRO A 46 0.98 -0.48 -23.75
CA PRO A 46 -0.25 -1.27 -23.77
C PRO A 46 -0.15 -2.65 -23.11
N GLU A 47 0.98 -3.35 -23.29
CA GLU A 47 1.20 -4.68 -22.73
C GLU A 47 2.21 -4.63 -21.58
N ILE A 48 1.79 -5.05 -20.40
CA ILE A 48 2.64 -5.04 -19.21
C ILE A 48 3.73 -6.12 -19.27
N SER A 49 4.89 -5.83 -18.68
CA SER A 49 5.93 -6.83 -18.47
C SER A 49 5.54 -7.73 -17.29
N PRO A 50 5.42 -9.06 -17.46
CA PRO A 50 5.13 -9.93 -16.32
C PRO A 50 6.26 -9.91 -15.28
N LYS A 51 7.50 -9.64 -15.71
CA LYS A 51 8.68 -9.63 -14.83
C LYS A 51 8.81 -8.36 -13.98
N TYR A 52 8.57 -7.18 -14.57
CA TYR A 52 8.88 -5.88 -13.94
C TYR A 52 7.72 -4.88 -13.95
N LEU A 53 6.55 -5.26 -14.50
CA LEU A 53 5.45 -4.36 -14.88
C LEU A 53 5.81 -3.40 -16.03
N ILE A 54 6.96 -2.73 -15.92
CA ILE A 54 7.57 -1.84 -16.91
C ILE A 54 8.59 -2.56 -17.82
N GLY A 55 9.01 -1.88 -18.88
CA GLY A 55 10.05 -2.41 -19.79
C GLY A 55 11.46 -2.36 -19.18
N LYS A 56 12.36 -3.28 -19.58
CA LYS A 56 13.76 -3.33 -19.09
C LYS A 56 14.51 -2.00 -19.23
N GLY A 57 14.39 -1.32 -20.37
CA GLY A 57 15.03 -0.01 -20.57
C GLY A 57 14.56 1.04 -19.56
N LYS A 58 13.31 0.95 -19.10
CA LYS A 58 12.77 1.85 -18.08
C LYS A 58 13.28 1.50 -16.67
N VAL A 59 13.58 0.22 -16.42
CA VAL A 59 14.29 -0.19 -15.19
C VAL A 59 15.69 0.40 -15.17
N SER A 60 16.43 0.35 -16.28
CA SER A 60 17.74 1.00 -16.39
C SER A 60 17.67 2.52 -16.19
N GLU A 61 16.64 3.17 -16.72
CA GLU A 61 16.38 4.61 -16.49
C GLU A 61 16.13 4.91 -15.01
N ILE A 62 15.37 4.07 -14.30
CA ILE A 62 15.16 4.19 -12.85
C ILE A 62 16.48 4.06 -12.09
N ILE A 63 17.34 3.09 -12.45
CA ILE A 63 18.65 2.89 -11.80
C ILE A 63 19.52 4.15 -11.96
N ARG A 64 19.60 4.69 -13.19
CA ARG A 64 20.33 5.93 -13.45
C ARG A 64 19.77 7.10 -12.65
N SER A 65 18.45 7.29 -12.65
CA SER A 65 17.80 8.36 -11.90
C SER A 65 18.01 8.21 -10.39
N LYS A 66 18.00 6.97 -9.88
CA LYS A 66 18.32 6.64 -8.48
C LYS A 66 19.74 7.08 -8.13
N GLU A 67 20.72 6.80 -8.98
CA GLU A 67 22.11 7.20 -8.78
C GLU A 67 22.28 8.72 -8.80
N GLU A 68 21.67 9.40 -9.79
CA GLU A 68 21.72 10.87 -9.93
C GLU A 68 21.07 11.60 -8.75
N THR A 69 19.93 11.09 -8.25
CA THR A 69 19.15 11.75 -7.20
C THR A 69 19.45 11.24 -5.79
N GLN A 70 20.22 10.15 -5.69
CA GLN A 70 20.45 9.37 -4.46
C GLN A 70 19.13 8.91 -3.80
N ALA A 71 18.15 8.51 -4.62
CA ALA A 71 16.89 7.99 -4.12
C ALA A 71 17.07 6.63 -3.44
N ASN A 72 16.41 6.45 -2.30
CA ASN A 72 16.43 5.21 -1.52
C ASN A 72 15.06 4.51 -1.45
N LEU A 73 14.09 5.03 -2.20
CA LEU A 73 12.74 4.48 -2.33
C LEU A 73 12.25 4.62 -3.78
N ILE A 74 11.66 3.58 -4.33
CA ILE A 74 10.92 3.64 -5.60
C ILE A 74 9.45 3.36 -5.30
N ILE A 75 8.56 4.23 -5.76
CA ILE A 75 7.12 4.13 -5.54
C ILE A 75 6.42 3.92 -6.88
N PHE A 76 5.77 2.78 -7.05
CA PHE A 76 4.94 2.48 -8.21
C PHE A 76 3.48 2.87 -7.94
N ASP A 77 2.86 3.56 -8.89
CA ASP A 77 1.43 3.90 -8.84
C ASP A 77 0.53 2.66 -8.95
N HIS A 78 1.01 1.63 -9.62
CA HIS A 78 0.28 0.38 -9.82
C HIS A 78 0.67 -0.67 -8.79
N ASN A 79 -0.28 -1.55 -8.51
CA ASN A 79 -0.05 -2.70 -7.64
C ASN A 79 0.93 -3.67 -8.29
N LEU A 80 1.93 -4.10 -7.52
CA LEU A 80 2.93 -5.06 -7.97
C LEU A 80 2.55 -6.46 -7.49
N SER A 81 2.80 -7.47 -8.31
CA SER A 81 2.82 -8.85 -7.83
C SER A 81 4.05 -9.07 -6.93
N PRO A 82 4.03 -10.05 -6.00
CA PRO A 82 5.21 -10.36 -5.18
C PRO A 82 6.48 -10.58 -6.00
N ILE A 83 6.35 -11.28 -7.14
CA ILE A 83 7.46 -11.60 -8.03
C ILE A 83 7.97 -10.34 -8.74
N GLN A 84 7.06 -9.46 -9.20
CA GLN A 84 7.45 -8.20 -9.82
C GLN A 84 8.20 -7.30 -8.85
N GLN A 85 7.69 -7.14 -7.63
CA GLN A 85 8.34 -6.34 -6.60
C GLN A 85 9.74 -6.89 -6.28
N GLN A 86 9.86 -8.20 -6.07
CA GLN A 86 11.15 -8.84 -5.81
C GLN A 86 12.14 -8.63 -6.95
N ASN A 87 11.73 -8.88 -8.20
CA ASN A 87 12.60 -8.67 -9.36
C ASN A 87 13.05 -7.21 -9.49
N LEU A 88 12.17 -6.25 -9.19
CA LEU A 88 12.50 -4.83 -9.21
C LEU A 88 13.47 -4.47 -8.08
N GLU A 89 13.26 -4.97 -6.87
CA GLU A 89 14.17 -4.78 -5.72
C GLU A 89 15.56 -5.38 -6.02
N ASP A 90 15.61 -6.57 -6.59
CA ASP A 90 16.85 -7.27 -6.95
C ASP A 90 17.61 -6.57 -8.09
N GLU A 91 16.90 -6.02 -9.09
CA GLU A 91 17.53 -5.32 -10.20
C GLU A 91 17.97 -3.89 -9.82
N ILE A 92 17.11 -3.16 -9.10
CA ILE A 92 17.35 -1.74 -8.77
C ILE A 92 18.24 -1.60 -7.52
N GLN A 93 18.32 -2.64 -6.69
CA GLN A 93 19.05 -2.65 -5.41
C GLN A 93 18.57 -1.52 -4.47
N THR A 94 17.26 -1.31 -4.42
CA THR A 94 16.58 -0.28 -3.61
C THR A 94 15.22 -0.81 -3.17
N LYS A 95 14.69 -0.32 -2.04
CA LYS A 95 13.33 -0.60 -1.59
C LYS A 95 12.31 -0.15 -2.63
N VAL A 96 11.44 -1.06 -3.05
CA VAL A 96 10.36 -0.80 -3.99
C VAL A 96 9.04 -1.00 -3.27
N ILE A 97 8.14 -0.02 -3.34
CA ILE A 97 6.79 -0.13 -2.82
C ILE A 97 5.78 0.18 -3.92
N ASP A 98 4.58 -0.40 -3.80
CA ASP A 98 3.44 -0.07 -4.64
C ASP A 98 2.47 0.87 -3.93
N ARG A 99 1.43 1.28 -4.65
CA ARG A 99 0.36 2.14 -4.12
C ARG A 99 -0.35 1.54 -2.90
N ASN A 100 -0.55 0.22 -2.87
CA ASN A 100 -1.15 -0.44 -1.70
C ASN A 100 -0.30 -0.26 -0.44
N GLN A 101 1.01 -0.53 -0.52
CA GLN A 101 1.91 -0.37 0.61
C GLN A 101 1.98 1.10 1.06
N LEU A 102 2.05 2.04 0.11
CA LEU A 102 2.04 3.47 0.42
C LEU A 102 0.77 3.88 1.21
N ILE A 103 -0.39 3.41 0.78
CA ILE A 103 -1.67 3.66 1.45
C ILE A 103 -1.67 3.07 2.87
N LEU A 104 -1.16 1.84 3.04
CA LEU A 104 -1.05 1.19 4.35
C LEU A 104 -0.14 1.99 5.30
N ASP A 105 0.97 2.53 4.79
CA ASP A 105 1.90 3.34 5.58
C ASP A 105 1.25 4.66 6.05
N ILE A 106 0.50 5.33 5.19
CA ILE A 106 -0.28 6.52 5.56
C ILE A 106 -1.31 6.18 6.65
N PHE A 107 -2.01 5.05 6.52
CA PHE A 107 -2.97 4.63 7.54
C PHE A 107 -2.29 4.28 8.86
N ALA A 108 -1.10 3.70 8.84
CA ALA A 108 -0.33 3.39 10.04
C ALA A 108 0.03 4.67 10.81
N GLN A 109 0.44 5.72 10.09
CA GLN A 109 0.74 7.03 10.68
C GLN A 109 -0.51 7.72 11.28
N ARG A 110 -1.69 7.52 10.68
CA ARG A 110 -2.95 8.15 11.10
C ARG A 110 -3.72 7.36 12.16
N ALA A 111 -3.46 6.07 12.33
CA ALA A 111 -4.21 5.20 13.24
C ALA A 111 -3.94 5.54 14.73
N ARG A 112 -4.84 6.33 15.34
CA ARG A 112 -4.76 6.69 16.76
C ARG A 112 -5.47 5.69 17.68
N SER A 113 -6.67 5.25 17.30
CA SER A 113 -7.48 4.36 18.12
C SER A 113 -6.94 2.93 18.15
N LYS A 114 -7.17 2.20 19.25
CA LYS A 114 -6.76 0.78 19.36
C LYS A 114 -7.34 -0.08 18.23
N GLU A 115 -8.61 0.15 17.88
CA GLU A 115 -9.26 -0.57 16.78
C GLU A 115 -8.62 -0.24 15.43
N GLY A 116 -8.37 1.05 15.15
CA GLY A 116 -7.71 1.47 13.92
C GLY A 116 -6.31 0.87 13.79
N LYS A 117 -5.51 0.88 14.88
CA LYS A 117 -4.18 0.28 14.90
C LYS A 117 -4.22 -1.21 14.55
N LEU A 118 -5.15 -1.95 15.15
CA LEU A 118 -5.33 -3.37 14.87
C LEU A 118 -5.80 -3.64 13.43
N GLN A 119 -6.65 -2.78 12.86
CA GLN A 119 -7.10 -2.91 11.47
C GLN A 119 -5.95 -2.69 10.48
N VAL A 120 -5.13 -1.67 10.72
CA VAL A 120 -3.97 -1.39 9.86
C VAL A 120 -2.93 -2.48 9.98
N GLU A 121 -2.62 -2.94 11.20
CA GLU A 121 -1.70 -4.05 11.42
C GLU A 121 -2.18 -5.32 10.71
N LEU A 122 -3.48 -5.65 10.80
CA LEU A 122 -4.06 -6.77 10.07
C LEU A 122 -3.86 -6.64 8.56
N ALA A 123 -4.10 -5.46 8.00
CA ALA A 123 -3.94 -5.20 6.58
C ALA A 123 -2.48 -5.31 6.13
N GLN A 124 -1.54 -4.75 6.90
CA GLN A 124 -0.10 -4.87 6.64
C GLN A 124 0.37 -6.33 6.67
N LEU A 125 -0.08 -7.12 7.66
CA LEU A 125 0.27 -8.54 7.75
C LEU A 125 -0.30 -9.36 6.60
N ASN A 126 -1.54 -9.08 6.19
CA ASN A 126 -2.16 -9.75 5.03
C ASN A 126 -1.45 -9.40 3.73
N TYR A 127 -0.97 -8.16 3.57
CA TYR A 127 -0.18 -7.74 2.41
C TYR A 127 1.21 -8.38 2.39
N LEU A 128 1.87 -8.47 3.54
CA LEU A 128 3.21 -9.03 3.69
C LEU A 128 3.25 -10.55 3.49
N LEU A 129 2.23 -11.28 3.97
CA LEU A 129 2.19 -12.75 3.95
C LEU A 129 2.49 -13.38 2.57
N PRO A 130 1.82 -13.00 1.46
CA PRO A 130 2.12 -13.56 0.14
C PRO A 130 3.50 -13.15 -0.40
N ARG A 131 4.09 -12.06 0.10
CA ARG A 131 5.41 -11.57 -0.33
C ARG A 131 6.59 -12.27 0.33
N LEU A 132 6.35 -12.93 1.47
CA LEU A 132 7.35 -13.79 2.11
C LEU A 132 7.55 -15.12 1.37
N LEU A 133 6.51 -15.62 0.67
CA LEU A 133 6.57 -16.88 -0.08
C LEU A 133 7.57 -16.80 -1.25
N GLY A 134 7.59 -15.69 -1.99
CA GLY A 134 8.51 -15.50 -3.12
C GLY A 134 10.00 -15.55 -2.74
N LYS A 135 10.33 -15.12 -1.51
CA LYS A 135 11.71 -15.20 -0.99
C LYS A 135 12.14 -16.64 -0.68
N GLY A 136 11.21 -17.55 -0.42
CA GLY A 136 11.49 -18.95 -0.09
C GLY A 136 11.83 -19.82 -1.29
N GLU A 137 11.22 -19.58 -2.45
CA GLU A 137 11.55 -20.32 -3.67
C GLU A 137 12.98 -20.03 -4.17
N ALA A 138 13.51 -18.83 -3.92
CA ALA A 138 14.90 -18.49 -4.22
C ALA A 138 15.89 -19.26 -3.33
N LEU A 139 15.57 -19.40 -2.04
CA LEU A 139 16.39 -20.14 -1.07
C LEU A 139 16.27 -21.67 -1.23
N SER A 140 15.10 -22.17 -1.61
CA SER A 140 14.84 -23.60 -1.85
C SER A 140 15.65 -24.14 -3.04
N ARG A 141 15.81 -23.35 -4.11
CA ARG A 141 16.61 -23.72 -5.30
C ARG A 141 18.11 -23.84 -5.04
N LEU A 142 18.65 -23.12 -4.05
CA LEU A 142 20.07 -23.20 -3.67
C LEU A 142 20.38 -24.40 -2.74
N GLY A 143 19.37 -24.94 -2.05
CA GLY A 143 19.49 -26.10 -1.17
C GLY A 143 19.26 -27.43 -1.91
N GLY A 144 20.10 -27.72 -2.90
CA GLY A 144 20.03 -28.96 -3.68
C GLY A 144 20.37 -30.19 -2.84
N GLY A 145 19.36 -30.93 -2.38
CA GLY A 145 19.52 -32.22 -1.73
C GLY A 145 18.17 -32.93 -1.52
N ILE A 146 18.05 -34.14 -2.07
CA ILE A 146 16.86 -34.99 -1.96
C ILE A 146 16.53 -35.22 -0.47
N GLY A 147 15.44 -34.62 0.01
CA GLY A 147 14.80 -34.98 1.29
C GLY A 147 15.06 -34.07 2.50
N THR A 148 15.90 -33.04 2.41
CA THR A 148 16.13 -32.11 3.55
C THR A 148 15.77 -30.68 3.18
N ARG A 149 14.69 -30.15 3.77
CA ARG A 149 14.36 -28.72 3.73
C ARG A 149 15.53 -27.93 4.31
N GLY A 150 16.06 -26.97 3.54
CA GLY A 150 17.20 -26.17 3.97
C GLY A 150 16.88 -25.29 5.18
N PRO A 151 17.88 -24.86 5.97
CA PRO A 151 17.69 -24.01 7.15
C PRO A 151 16.96 -22.69 6.84
N GLY A 152 17.12 -22.13 5.63
CA GLY A 152 16.40 -20.94 5.17
C GLY A 152 14.90 -21.18 4.90
N GLU A 153 14.54 -22.35 4.37
CA GLU A 153 13.15 -22.74 4.10
C GLU A 153 12.39 -22.93 5.42
N LYS A 154 13.03 -23.58 6.41
CA LYS A 154 12.48 -23.76 7.75
C LYS A 154 12.21 -22.42 8.45
N LYS A 155 13.15 -21.47 8.36
CA LYS A 155 12.99 -20.13 8.96
C LYS A 155 11.81 -19.36 8.35
N LEU A 156 11.64 -19.43 7.02
CA LEU A 156 10.51 -18.79 6.35
C LEU A 156 9.16 -19.43 6.71
N GLU A 157 9.13 -20.75 6.89
CA GLU A 157 7.94 -21.44 7.38
C GLU A 157 7.59 -21.02 8.81
N GLU A 158 8.58 -20.92 9.70
CA GLU A 158 8.39 -20.43 11.06
C GLU A 158 7.86 -18.99 11.08
N ASP A 159 8.44 -18.09 10.28
CA ASP A 159 7.99 -16.71 10.17
C ASP A 159 6.57 -16.61 9.59
N ARG A 160 6.24 -17.44 8.59
CA ARG A 160 4.87 -17.57 8.07
C ARG A 160 3.89 -17.98 9.16
N ARG A 161 4.27 -18.96 10.00
CA ARG A 161 3.43 -19.44 11.10
C ARG A 161 3.19 -18.32 12.11
N ARG A 162 4.24 -17.60 12.51
CA ARG A 162 4.13 -16.45 13.43
C ARG A 162 3.18 -15.38 12.91
N ILE A 163 3.25 -15.04 11.62
CA ILE A 163 2.35 -14.06 11.00
C ILE A 163 0.90 -14.55 11.02
N LYS A 164 0.64 -15.81 10.65
CA LYS A 164 -0.71 -16.38 10.70
C LYS A 164 -1.29 -16.41 12.12
N ASP A 165 -0.45 -16.72 13.11
CA ASP A 165 -0.85 -16.71 14.52
C ASP A 165 -1.18 -15.28 14.98
N ARG A 166 -0.38 -14.29 14.56
CA ARG A 166 -0.63 -12.88 14.85
C ARG A 166 -1.93 -12.38 14.20
N ILE A 167 -2.17 -12.70 12.94
CA ILE A 167 -3.43 -12.41 12.22
C ILE A 167 -4.62 -12.98 13.02
N SER A 168 -4.52 -14.24 13.44
CA SER A 168 -5.58 -14.91 14.21
C SER A 168 -5.86 -14.23 15.56
N LYS A 169 -4.81 -13.79 16.26
CA LYS A 169 -4.92 -13.03 17.51
C LYS A 169 -5.60 -11.67 17.27
N ILE A 170 -5.17 -10.91 16.27
CA ILE A 170 -5.74 -9.60 15.93
C ILE A 170 -7.23 -9.73 15.55
N LYS A 171 -7.60 -10.74 14.76
CA LYS A 171 -9.00 -11.00 14.42
C LYS A 171 -9.86 -11.26 15.66
N LYS A 172 -9.37 -12.04 16.63
CA LYS A 172 -10.05 -12.26 17.93
C LYS A 172 -10.19 -10.99 18.74
N GLU A 173 -9.13 -10.18 18.82
CA GLU A 173 -9.16 -8.88 19.51
C GLU A 173 -10.18 -7.91 18.87
N MET A 174 -10.25 -7.89 17.54
CA MET A 174 -11.23 -7.11 16.79
C MET A 174 -12.67 -7.48 17.15
N ILE A 175 -12.98 -8.78 17.23
CA ILE A 175 -14.30 -9.27 17.63
C ILE A 175 -14.65 -8.81 19.05
N ASN A 176 -13.70 -8.88 19.98
CA ASN A 176 -13.91 -8.44 21.36
C ASN A 176 -14.13 -6.92 21.45
N LEU A 177 -13.41 -6.11 20.66
CA LEU A 177 -13.64 -4.66 20.59
C LEU A 177 -15.03 -4.33 20.04
N ARG A 178 -15.48 -5.04 19.00
CA ARG A 178 -16.83 -4.89 18.45
C ARG A 178 -17.91 -5.22 19.50
N LYS A 179 -17.75 -6.30 20.27
CA LYS A 179 -18.66 -6.67 21.37
C LYS A 179 -18.73 -5.57 22.45
N ARG A 180 -17.58 -5.03 22.87
CA ARG A 180 -17.53 -3.93 23.86
C ARG A 180 -18.23 -2.68 23.35
N ARG A 181 -17.99 -2.28 22.09
CA ARG A 181 -18.68 -1.14 21.47
C ARG A 181 -20.18 -1.35 21.35
N ALA A 182 -20.63 -2.56 21.01
CA ALA A 182 -22.06 -2.89 20.94
C ALA A 182 -22.74 -2.75 22.31
N ALA A 183 -22.11 -3.25 23.38
CA ALA A 183 -22.61 -3.09 24.75
C ALA A 183 -22.69 -1.60 25.16
N GLN A 184 -21.65 -0.82 24.84
CA GLN A 184 -21.62 0.62 25.13
C GLN A 184 -22.71 1.40 24.35
N ARG A 185 -22.95 1.06 23.08
CA ARG A 185 -24.05 1.63 22.28
C ARG A 185 -25.42 1.27 22.84
N LYS A 186 -25.61 0.03 23.30
CA LYS A 186 -26.87 -0.43 23.93
C LYS A 186 -27.15 0.34 25.24
N SER A 187 -26.12 0.65 26.02
CA SER A 187 -26.23 1.50 27.21
C SER A 187 -26.56 2.96 26.84
N ARG A 188 -25.92 3.53 25.81
CA ARG A 188 -26.22 4.91 25.34
C ARG A 188 -27.62 5.07 24.76
N LYS A 189 -28.16 4.04 24.07
CA LYS A 189 -29.56 4.04 23.59
C LYS A 189 -30.61 4.10 24.71
N LYS A 190 -30.24 3.75 25.95
CA LYS A 190 -31.12 3.88 27.12
C LYS A 190 -31.08 5.28 27.75
N SER A 191 -30.16 6.14 27.31
CA SER A 191 -30.04 7.52 27.75
C SER A 191 -30.78 8.43 26.76
N PRO A 192 -31.53 9.45 27.20
CA PRO A 192 -32.38 10.29 26.33
C PRO A 192 -31.60 11.31 25.47
N VAL A 193 -30.29 11.10 25.27
CA VAL A 193 -29.41 12.06 24.58
C VAL A 193 -29.32 11.70 23.10
N PRO A 194 -29.67 12.61 22.17
CA PRO A 194 -29.58 12.35 20.73
C PRO A 194 -28.12 12.13 20.29
N VAL A 195 -27.90 11.09 19.48
CA VAL A 195 -26.58 10.76 18.92
C VAL A 195 -26.53 11.21 17.46
N VAL A 196 -25.73 12.22 17.16
CA VAL A 196 -25.45 12.69 15.79
C VAL A 196 -24.07 12.17 15.36
N SER A 197 -23.97 11.62 14.15
CA SER A 197 -22.68 11.28 13.52
C SER A 197 -22.43 12.23 12.35
N LEU A 198 -21.42 13.10 12.47
CA LEU A 198 -20.87 13.80 11.32
C LEU A 198 -19.86 12.88 10.61
N VAL A 199 -20.11 12.64 9.33
CA VAL A 199 -19.09 12.15 8.40
C VAL A 199 -18.71 13.33 7.54
N ASP A 200 -17.63 14.02 7.92
CA ASP A 200 -17.06 15.03 7.05
C ASP A 200 -16.03 14.35 6.13
N THR A 201 -16.23 14.47 4.81
CA THR A 201 -15.26 14.02 3.81
C THR A 201 -14.30 15.12 3.38
N ARG A 202 -14.37 16.33 3.95
CA ARG A 202 -13.45 17.43 3.65
C ARG A 202 -12.41 17.62 4.75
N ILE A 203 -11.20 17.14 4.51
CA ILE A 203 -10.02 17.80 5.07
C ILE A 203 -9.63 18.83 4.03
N GLN A 204 -10.22 20.02 4.12
CA GLN A 204 -9.69 21.24 3.50
C GLN A 204 -9.51 22.24 4.63
N GLU A 205 -8.31 22.35 5.18
CA GLU A 205 -7.89 23.59 5.83
C GLU A 205 -6.45 23.91 5.43
N ASN A 206 -6.29 25.14 4.95
CA ASN A 206 -5.09 25.91 4.58
C ASN A 206 -4.66 25.94 3.10
N LEU A 207 -5.45 26.64 2.29
CA LEU A 207 -4.99 27.49 1.19
C LEU A 207 -5.87 28.75 1.15
N PRO A 208 -5.30 29.96 1.00
CA PRO A 208 -6.09 31.18 0.87
C PRO A 208 -6.87 31.18 -0.45
N TYR A 209 -8.09 31.71 -0.39
CA TYR A 209 -9.06 31.89 -1.46
C TYR A 209 -8.45 32.35 -2.79
N SER A 210 -8.82 31.67 -3.89
CA SER A 210 -8.96 32.31 -5.21
C SER A 210 -9.91 31.52 -6.11
N THR A 211 -11.04 32.19 -6.40
CA THR A 211 -12.02 32.08 -7.50
C THR A 211 -12.39 30.73 -8.14
N ALA A 212 -13.70 30.55 -8.23
CA ALA A 212 -14.44 29.42 -8.75
C ALA A 212 -14.30 29.18 -10.27
N SER A 213 -14.44 27.92 -10.66
CA SER A 213 -15.02 27.52 -11.95
C SER A 213 -15.88 26.25 -11.75
N PRO A 214 -17.15 26.23 -12.19
CA PRO A 214 -18.09 25.15 -11.89
C PRO A 214 -18.00 24.04 -12.96
N GLY A 215 -17.68 22.81 -12.54
CA GLY A 215 -17.74 21.67 -13.48
C GLY A 215 -16.99 20.39 -13.12
N LYS A 216 -16.69 20.11 -11.84
CA LYS A 216 -15.98 18.88 -11.46
C LYS A 216 -16.95 17.80 -10.98
N ARG A 217 -17.16 16.78 -11.83
CA ARG A 217 -17.66 15.47 -11.40
C ARG A 217 -16.61 14.86 -10.47
N CYS A 218 -16.93 14.73 -9.19
CA CYS A 218 -16.13 13.97 -8.24
C CYS A 218 -16.09 12.50 -8.68
N SER A 219 -14.90 11.97 -8.91
CA SER A 219 -14.66 10.55 -9.18
C SER A 219 -14.84 9.71 -7.90
N PRO A 220 -15.23 8.42 -8.01
CA PRO A 220 -15.87 7.65 -6.93
C PRO A 220 -14.88 6.95 -5.97
N LEU A 221 -13.65 7.45 -5.81
CA LEU A 221 -12.54 6.68 -5.21
C LEU A 221 -12.57 6.50 -3.68
N ARG A 222 -13.45 7.19 -2.94
CA ARG A 222 -13.49 7.10 -1.46
C ARG A 222 -14.43 6.03 -0.89
N SER A 223 -15.49 5.65 -1.61
CA SER A 223 -16.37 4.56 -1.18
C SER A 223 -15.69 3.20 -1.34
N SER A 224 -14.90 3.03 -2.40
CA SER A 224 -14.23 1.77 -2.74
C SER A 224 -13.15 1.36 -1.75
N LEU A 225 -12.41 2.30 -1.14
CA LEU A 225 -11.29 2.00 -0.23
C LEU A 225 -11.74 1.56 1.18
N GLN A 226 -12.83 2.14 1.70
CA GLN A 226 -13.44 1.69 2.95
C GLN A 226 -14.15 0.34 2.78
N LEU A 227 -14.73 0.10 1.59
CA LEU A 227 -15.25 -1.20 1.16
C LEU A 227 -14.14 -2.24 0.95
N TRP A 228 -12.95 -1.83 0.51
CA TRP A 228 -11.80 -2.71 0.28
C TRP A 228 -11.20 -3.23 1.59
N ILE A 229 -11.01 -2.34 2.60
CA ILE A 229 -10.58 -2.75 3.95
C ILE A 229 -11.64 -3.64 4.62
N GLN A 230 -12.94 -3.38 4.40
CA GLN A 230 -14.00 -4.24 4.91
C GLN A 230 -14.09 -5.59 4.19
N SER A 231 -13.83 -5.66 2.89
CA SER A 231 -13.85 -6.91 2.11
C SER A 231 -12.64 -7.81 2.39
N PHE A 232 -11.49 -7.25 2.74
CA PHE A 232 -10.29 -8.03 3.11
C PHE A 232 -10.27 -8.53 4.57
N ALA A 233 -11.08 -7.90 5.44
CA ALA A 233 -11.19 -8.24 6.86
C ALA A 233 -12.45 -9.04 7.22
N GLY A 234 -13.28 -9.37 6.22
CA GLY A 234 -14.45 -10.26 6.30
C GLY A 234 -14.06 -11.72 6.40
#